data_AF-A6GEG3-F1
#
_entry.id   AF-A6GEG3-F1
#
_cell.length_a   1.000
_cell.length_b   1.000
_cell.length_c   1.000
_cell.angle_alpha   90.00
_cell.angle_beta   90.00
_cell.angle_gamma   90.00
#
_symmetry.space_group_name_H-M   'P 1'
#
loop_
_entity.id
_entity.type
_entity.pdbx_description
1 polymer ?
#
loop_
_entity_poly.entity_id
_entity_poly.type
_entity_poly.pdbx_seq_one_letter_code
_entity_poly.pdbx_strand_id
1 'polypeptide(L)'
;MSEAAQSQPGSGSAEQRSPDGEVTPGGATTTALAPQPEPKSAALDLPGPTLKVPPLIVVWMALSVGVAGLVGVVGSGSAVLAVFSILAVVMILGAQVRITAIRRQAHGLMQRGHKAFSAGNFEVANAELGALAESSGPPELRAQATYFWGLTAMRRGEHRAAKERLAAVVDSGWDKRQGLANIAPEIHAFLVIASALEGDLGEAGRRLEAGRRRNFARAPVWFVAEAFVLARGERWRELIDMLDRRSAAIEDAIVGTLMRQLDLLRALALAQLAGDRYRVADESQLLGSVLRGMKYGRFDYLASSWPVMREFMRSHAMLGPTMLAAGSAPDSGRPEPS
;
A
#
# COMPACT_ATOMS: atom_id res chain seq x y z
N MET A 1 66.37 5.64 29.39
CA MET A 1 65.99 4.82 28.22
C MET A 1 64.87 5.60 27.53
N SER A 2 65.22 6.71 26.85
CA SER A 2 65.69 6.80 25.45
C SER A 2 64.54 6.49 24.49
N GLU A 3 63.91 7.55 23.93
CA GLU A 3 64.04 8.02 22.52
C GLU A 3 63.10 7.26 21.59
N ALA A 4 62.43 7.80 20.56
CA ALA A 4 62.33 9.11 19.91
C ALA A 4 61.01 9.08 19.10
N ALA A 5 60.18 10.13 19.09
CA ALA A 5 60.05 11.12 18.02
C ALA A 5 60.15 10.59 16.56
N GLN A 6 59.09 10.76 15.76
CA GLN A 6 59.24 11.14 14.35
C GLN A 6 57.99 11.83 13.80
N SER A 7 58.15 13.13 13.62
CA SER A 7 57.35 14.02 12.79
C SER A 7 57.92 14.01 11.36
N GLN A 8 57.06 14.12 10.35
CA GLN A 8 57.46 14.61 9.03
C GLN A 8 56.39 15.58 8.48
N PRO A 9 56.77 16.83 8.17
CA PRO A 9 56.03 17.73 7.31
C PRO A 9 56.60 17.73 5.89
N GLY A 10 55.73 17.73 4.88
CA GLY A 10 56.10 17.81 3.47
C GLY A 10 55.32 18.92 2.78
N SER A 11 56.03 20.02 2.52
CA SER A 11 55.60 21.23 1.82
C SER A 11 55.77 21.06 0.29
N GLY A 12 54.97 21.79 -0.50
CA GLY A 12 55.44 22.33 -1.79
C GLY A 12 54.55 22.16 -3.02
N SER A 13 54.50 23.26 -3.80
CA SER A 13 54.00 23.43 -5.19
C SER A 13 52.50 23.77 -5.30
N ALA A 14 52.07 25.03 -5.47
CA ALA A 14 52.42 26.08 -6.44
C ALA A 14 52.10 25.74 -7.91
N GLU A 15 51.56 26.74 -8.61
CA GLU A 15 51.12 26.79 -10.03
C GLU A 15 49.79 26.07 -10.35
N GLN A 16 48.84 26.64 -11.10
CA GLN A 16 48.95 27.65 -12.15
C GLN A 16 47.56 28.30 -12.35
N ARG A 17 47.49 29.63 -12.21
CA ARG A 17 46.39 30.44 -12.76
C ARG A 17 46.68 30.62 -14.24
N SER A 18 45.69 30.36 -15.09
CA SER A 18 45.62 30.92 -16.44
C SER A 18 44.20 31.41 -16.73
N PRO A 19 44.06 32.43 -17.60
CA PRO A 19 42.94 33.36 -17.58
C PRO A 19 41.91 33.13 -18.70
N ASP A 20 40.78 33.82 -18.55
CA ASP A 20 39.93 34.36 -19.63
C ASP A 20 39.50 33.40 -20.75
N GLY A 21 38.41 32.68 -20.48
CA GLY A 21 37.53 32.13 -21.50
C GLY A 21 36.34 33.06 -21.74
N GLU A 22 36.46 33.87 -22.79
CA GLU A 22 35.46 34.73 -23.40
C GLU A 22 34.19 33.92 -23.77
N VAL A 23 33.08 34.13 -23.05
CA VAL A 23 31.78 33.53 -23.36
C VAL A 23 30.98 34.46 -24.26
N THR A 24 30.87 34.06 -25.53
CA THR A 24 30.00 34.68 -26.54
C THR A 24 28.53 34.31 -26.27
N PRO A 25 27.57 35.25 -26.33
CA PRO A 25 26.15 34.93 -26.22
C PRO A 25 25.62 34.39 -27.57
N GLY A 26 25.64 33.06 -27.73
CA GLY A 26 25.08 32.35 -28.86
C GLY A 26 23.55 32.24 -28.78
N GLY A 27 22.89 32.67 -29.85
CA GLY A 27 21.44 32.78 -30.06
C GLY A 27 20.55 31.68 -29.49
N ALA A 28 19.49 32.15 -28.81
CA ALA A 28 18.30 31.38 -28.49
C ALA A 28 17.63 30.87 -29.77
N THR A 29 17.85 29.61 -30.11
CA THR A 29 16.99 28.88 -31.05
C THR A 29 15.81 28.38 -30.25
N THR A 30 14.69 29.12 -30.32
CA THR A 30 13.39 28.69 -29.82
C THR A 30 12.91 27.51 -30.66
N THR A 31 13.36 26.30 -30.33
CA THR A 31 12.72 25.07 -30.81
C THR A 31 11.39 24.95 -30.09
N ALA A 32 10.32 25.33 -30.78
CA ALA A 32 8.94 25.10 -30.36
C ALA A 32 8.74 23.59 -30.15
N LEU A 33 8.78 23.19 -28.88
CA LEU A 33 8.48 21.83 -28.45
C LEU A 33 7.00 21.59 -28.73
N ALA A 34 6.73 20.72 -29.69
CA ALA A 34 5.39 20.25 -30.02
C ALA A 34 4.68 19.77 -28.73
N PRO A 35 3.36 19.99 -28.59
CA PRO A 35 2.61 19.57 -27.43
C PRO A 35 2.78 18.06 -27.23
N GLN A 36 3.43 17.65 -26.15
CA GLN A 36 3.45 16.25 -25.73
C GLN A 36 2.00 15.84 -25.45
N PRO A 37 1.53 14.72 -26.01
CA PRO A 37 0.22 14.18 -25.67
C PRO A 37 0.22 13.85 -24.17
N GLU A 38 -0.79 14.35 -23.46
CA GLU A 38 -0.99 14.07 -22.04
C GLU A 38 -0.87 12.56 -21.77
N PRO A 39 -0.12 12.14 -20.73
CA PRO A 39 -0.14 10.77 -20.29
C PRO A 39 -1.54 10.46 -19.74
N LYS A 40 -2.40 9.90 -20.60
CA LYS A 40 -3.60 9.18 -20.19
C LYS A 40 -3.19 8.26 -19.05
N SER A 41 -3.67 8.58 -17.85
CA SER A 41 -3.49 7.74 -16.67
C SER A 41 -3.93 6.33 -17.05
N ALA A 42 -2.96 5.44 -17.24
CA ALA A 42 -3.21 4.04 -17.51
C ALA A 42 -3.90 3.49 -16.26
N ALA A 43 -5.23 3.46 -16.29
CA ALA A 43 -5.98 2.51 -15.52
C ALA A 43 -5.32 1.16 -15.77
N LEU A 44 -4.81 0.56 -14.70
CA LEU A 44 -4.05 -0.68 -14.71
C LEU A 44 -4.97 -1.84 -15.13
N ASP A 45 -5.31 -1.90 -16.42
CA ASP A 45 -5.97 -3.04 -17.04
C ASP A 45 -4.90 -4.13 -17.18
N LEU A 46 -4.85 -5.01 -16.19
CA LEU A 46 -3.99 -6.18 -16.16
C LEU A 46 -4.54 -7.24 -17.13
N PRO A 47 -3.84 -7.58 -18.23
CA PRO A 47 -4.14 -8.81 -18.96
C PRO A 47 -3.58 -9.98 -18.16
N GLY A 48 -4.42 -10.61 -17.34
CA GLY A 48 -4.06 -11.88 -16.72
C GLY A 48 -3.87 -12.96 -17.80
N PRO A 49 -2.81 -13.78 -17.77
CA PRO A 49 -2.71 -14.98 -18.58
C PRO A 49 -3.68 -16.01 -18.00
N THR A 50 -4.97 -15.85 -18.30
CA THR A 50 -5.94 -16.91 -18.10
C THR A 50 -5.77 -17.87 -19.26
N LEU A 51 -5.26 -19.07 -19.00
CA LEU A 51 -5.59 -20.23 -19.83
C LEU A 51 -7.10 -20.47 -19.63
N LYS A 52 -7.92 -19.64 -20.29
CA LYS A 52 -9.35 -19.86 -20.44
C LYS A 52 -9.45 -21.09 -21.34
N VAL A 53 -9.48 -22.27 -20.75
CA VAL A 53 -10.26 -23.34 -21.37
C VAL A 53 -11.68 -22.79 -21.32
N PRO A 54 -12.27 -22.29 -22.42
CA PRO A 54 -13.61 -21.75 -22.39
C PRO A 54 -14.50 -22.82 -21.76
N PRO A 55 -15.46 -22.44 -20.89
CA PRO A 55 -16.37 -23.41 -20.27
C PRO A 55 -17.07 -24.28 -21.32
N LEU A 56 -17.17 -23.79 -22.56
CA LEU A 56 -17.58 -24.55 -23.74
C LEU A 56 -16.76 -25.83 -23.96
N ILE A 57 -15.42 -25.82 -23.86
CA ILE A 57 -14.58 -27.01 -24.10
C ILE A 57 -14.79 -28.08 -23.02
N VAL A 58 -14.99 -27.69 -21.75
CA VAL A 58 -15.31 -28.64 -20.67
C VAL A 58 -16.70 -29.24 -20.87
N VAL A 59 -17.67 -28.43 -21.32
CA VAL A 59 -19.01 -28.90 -21.69
C VAL A 59 -18.94 -29.84 -22.90
N TRP A 60 -18.17 -29.52 -23.93
CA TRP A 60 -17.98 -30.36 -25.12
C TRP A 60 -17.24 -31.67 -24.81
N MET A 61 -16.27 -31.66 -23.90
CA MET A 61 -15.62 -32.90 -23.42
C MET A 61 -16.56 -33.74 -22.56
N ALA A 62 -17.37 -33.13 -21.69
CA ALA A 62 -18.38 -33.86 -20.92
C ALA A 62 -19.48 -34.44 -21.84
N LEU A 63 -19.88 -33.69 -22.88
CA LEU A 63 -20.81 -34.17 -23.90
C LEU A 63 -20.21 -35.29 -24.74
N SER A 64 -18.93 -35.20 -25.13
CA SER A 64 -18.30 -36.25 -25.94
C SER A 64 -18.08 -37.54 -25.15
N VAL A 65 -17.76 -37.46 -23.85
CA VAL A 65 -17.72 -38.63 -22.96
C VAL A 65 -19.12 -39.20 -22.73
N GLY A 66 -20.15 -38.35 -22.58
CA GLY A 66 -21.54 -38.80 -22.49
C GLY A 66 -22.03 -39.50 -23.77
N VAL A 67 -21.68 -38.96 -24.94
CA VAL A 67 -22.03 -39.53 -26.26
C VAL A 67 -21.25 -40.82 -26.54
N ALA A 68 -19.96 -40.88 -26.21
CA ALA A 68 -19.17 -42.10 -26.35
C ALA A 68 -19.65 -43.23 -25.42
N GLY A 69 -20.05 -42.89 -24.19
CA GLY A 69 -20.69 -43.83 -23.26
C GLY A 69 -22.06 -44.33 -23.78
N LEU A 70 -22.86 -43.44 -24.38
CA LEU A 70 -24.14 -43.80 -24.97
C LEU A 70 -23.97 -44.77 -26.15
N VAL A 71 -22.96 -44.56 -27.01
CA VAL A 71 -22.68 -45.42 -28.17
C VAL A 71 -22.13 -46.80 -27.75
N GLY A 72 -21.37 -46.89 -26.65
CA GLY A 72 -20.91 -48.18 -26.11
C GLY A 72 -22.00 -49.04 -25.45
N VAL A 73 -23.05 -48.40 -24.89
CA VAL A 73 -24.16 -49.09 -24.20
C VAL A 73 -25.16 -49.71 -25.17
N VAL A 74 -25.34 -49.13 -26.37
CA VAL A 74 -26.24 -49.69 -27.40
C VAL A 74 -25.79 -51.08 -27.86
N GLY A 75 -24.51 -51.45 -27.69
CA GLY A 75 -23.98 -52.77 -28.03
C GLY A 75 -23.92 -53.81 -26.89
N SER A 76 -24.08 -53.41 -25.62
CA SER A 76 -23.66 -54.27 -24.48
C SER A 76 -24.69 -54.44 -23.34
N GLY A 77 -25.88 -53.85 -23.43
CA GLY A 77 -27.01 -54.18 -22.55
C GLY A 77 -26.91 -53.70 -21.09
N SER A 78 -25.93 -52.87 -20.73
CA SER A 78 -25.74 -52.40 -19.34
C SER A 78 -26.40 -51.04 -19.09
N ALA A 79 -27.73 -51.02 -18.96
CA ALA A 79 -28.50 -49.82 -18.58
C ALA A 79 -27.94 -49.12 -17.32
N VAL A 80 -27.30 -49.89 -16.43
CA VAL A 80 -26.61 -49.41 -15.23
C VAL A 80 -25.50 -48.40 -15.56
N LEU A 81 -24.66 -48.67 -16.57
CA LEU A 81 -23.55 -47.77 -16.93
C LEU A 81 -24.04 -46.44 -17.53
N ALA A 82 -25.13 -46.46 -18.30
CA ALA A 82 -25.75 -45.25 -18.82
C ALA A 82 -26.29 -44.35 -17.69
N VAL A 83 -26.98 -44.94 -16.70
CA VAL A 83 -27.47 -44.19 -15.53
C VAL A 83 -26.34 -43.57 -14.74
N PHE A 84 -25.25 -44.31 -14.47
CA PHE A 84 -24.08 -43.76 -13.78
C PHE A 84 -23.40 -42.63 -14.57
N SER A 85 -23.30 -42.76 -15.89
CA SER A 85 -22.71 -41.74 -16.75
C SER A 85 -23.54 -40.45 -16.75
N ILE A 86 -24.87 -40.56 -16.83
CA ILE A 86 -25.78 -39.41 -16.74
C ILE A 86 -25.66 -38.74 -15.37
N LEU A 87 -25.67 -39.51 -14.29
CA LEU A 87 -25.54 -38.99 -12.94
C LEU A 87 -24.20 -38.26 -12.74
N ALA A 88 -23.10 -38.81 -13.26
CA ALA A 88 -21.79 -38.16 -13.21
C ALA A 88 -21.78 -36.82 -13.96
N VAL A 89 -22.36 -36.76 -15.16
CA VAL A 89 -22.49 -35.51 -15.93
C VAL A 89 -23.32 -34.48 -15.18
N VAL A 90 -24.45 -34.87 -14.58
CA VAL A 90 -25.29 -33.98 -13.77
C VAL A 90 -24.53 -33.45 -12.55
N MET A 91 -23.78 -34.30 -11.85
CA MET A 91 -22.96 -33.89 -10.71
C MET A 91 -21.85 -32.91 -11.12
N ILE A 92 -21.15 -33.18 -12.21
CA ILE A 92 -20.11 -32.29 -12.74
C ILE A 92 -20.71 -30.95 -13.15
N LEU A 93 -21.82 -30.94 -13.89
CA LEU A 93 -22.47 -29.72 -14.34
C LEU A 93 -23.00 -28.90 -13.15
N GLY A 94 -23.64 -29.55 -12.18
CA GLY A 94 -24.08 -28.94 -10.93
C GLY A 94 -22.93 -28.31 -10.15
N ALA A 95 -21.79 -29.00 -10.05
CA ALA A 95 -20.57 -28.46 -9.44
C ALA A 95 -20.04 -27.24 -10.19
N GLN A 96 -20.02 -27.27 -11.54
CA GLN A 96 -19.56 -26.13 -12.36
C GLN A 96 -20.48 -24.90 -12.22
N VAL A 97 -21.80 -25.10 -12.22
CA VAL A 97 -22.77 -24.01 -11.97
C VAL A 97 -22.54 -23.41 -10.59
N ARG A 98 -22.37 -24.25 -9.55
CA ARG A 98 -22.08 -23.80 -8.19
C ARG A 98 -20.76 -23.02 -8.10
N ILE A 99 -19.68 -23.52 -8.70
CA ILE A 99 -18.38 -22.84 -8.73
C ILE A 99 -18.50 -21.48 -9.43
N THR A 100 -19.22 -21.44 -10.56
CA THR A 100 -19.42 -20.20 -11.32
C THR A 100 -20.25 -19.19 -10.53
N ALA A 101 -21.30 -19.63 -9.84
CA ALA A 101 -22.11 -18.79 -8.98
C ALA A 101 -21.28 -18.21 -7.82
N ILE A 102 -20.49 -19.05 -7.13
CA ILE A 102 -19.58 -18.61 -6.06
C ILE A 102 -18.58 -17.58 -6.58
N ARG A 103 -17.97 -17.81 -7.76
CA ARG A 103 -17.03 -16.86 -8.38
C ARG A 103 -17.71 -15.53 -8.73
N ARG A 104 -18.90 -15.57 -9.31
CA ARG A 104 -19.66 -14.34 -9.65
C ARG A 104 -20.02 -13.54 -8.39
N GLN A 105 -20.48 -14.21 -7.35
CA GLN A 105 -20.77 -13.57 -6.07
C GLN A 105 -19.50 -12.96 -5.46
N ALA A 106 -18.39 -13.70 -5.46
CA ALA A 106 -17.11 -13.23 -4.96
C ALA A 106 -16.60 -11.99 -5.72
N HIS A 107 -16.69 -11.98 -7.05
CA HIS A 107 -16.35 -10.80 -7.84
C HIS A 107 -17.28 -9.61 -7.55
N GLY A 108 -18.57 -9.86 -7.37
CA GLY A 108 -19.54 -8.82 -6.99
C GLY A 108 -19.21 -8.16 -5.65
N LEU A 109 -18.92 -8.97 -4.61
CA LEU A 109 -18.46 -8.48 -3.31
C LEU A 109 -17.17 -7.67 -3.44
N MET A 110 -16.19 -8.20 -4.19
CA MET A 110 -14.90 -7.53 -4.41
C MET A 110 -15.07 -6.15 -5.06
N GLN A 111 -15.88 -6.07 -6.12
CA GLN A 111 -16.11 -4.81 -6.85
C GLN A 111 -16.86 -3.79 -5.99
N ARG A 112 -17.90 -4.21 -5.25
CA ARG A 112 -18.63 -3.31 -4.35
C ARG A 112 -17.75 -2.81 -3.20
N GLY A 113 -17.00 -3.71 -2.58
CA GLY A 113 -16.05 -3.38 -1.51
C GLY A 113 -14.97 -2.40 -1.99
N HIS A 114 -14.37 -2.66 -3.15
CA HIS A 114 -13.36 -1.76 -3.72
C HIS A 114 -13.95 -0.40 -4.11
N LYS A 115 -15.14 -0.37 -4.72
CA LYS A 115 -15.83 0.88 -5.06
C LYS A 115 -16.16 1.70 -3.80
N ALA A 116 -16.63 1.04 -2.74
CA ALA A 116 -16.91 1.68 -1.45
C ALA A 116 -15.64 2.24 -0.82
N PHE A 117 -14.52 1.48 -0.85
CA PHE A 117 -13.22 1.93 -0.36
C PHE A 117 -12.74 3.18 -1.10
N SER A 118 -12.79 3.17 -2.43
CA SER A 118 -12.38 4.29 -3.28
C SER A 118 -13.29 5.52 -3.09
N ALA A 119 -14.56 5.32 -2.76
CA ALA A 119 -15.49 6.38 -2.40
C ALA A 119 -15.33 6.92 -0.96
N GLY A 120 -14.44 6.31 -0.15
CA GLY A 120 -14.26 6.66 1.27
C GLY A 120 -15.37 6.14 2.19
N ASN A 121 -16.27 5.28 1.70
CA ASN A 121 -17.28 4.63 2.53
C ASN A 121 -16.69 3.37 3.19
N PHE A 122 -15.90 3.59 4.23
CA PHE A 122 -15.13 2.54 4.90
C PHE A 122 -16.00 1.55 5.69
N GLU A 123 -17.22 1.91 6.09
CA GLU A 123 -18.16 0.98 6.72
C GLU A 123 -18.65 -0.08 5.73
N VAL A 124 -19.14 0.36 4.57
CA VAL A 124 -19.59 -0.56 3.50
C VAL A 124 -18.43 -1.36 2.96
N ALA A 125 -17.25 -0.74 2.76
CA ALA A 125 -16.06 -1.45 2.33
C ALA A 125 -15.68 -2.56 3.33
N ASN A 126 -15.71 -2.26 4.64
CA ASN A 126 -15.38 -3.23 5.69
C ASN A 126 -16.34 -4.42 5.68
N ALA A 127 -17.64 -4.18 5.54
CA ALA A 127 -18.65 -5.24 5.49
C ALA A 127 -18.50 -6.14 4.25
N GLU A 128 -18.41 -5.55 3.05
CA GLU A 128 -18.36 -6.31 1.79
C GLU A 128 -17.03 -7.08 1.64
N LEU A 129 -15.90 -6.46 2.00
CA LEU A 129 -14.58 -7.10 1.92
C LEU A 129 -14.39 -8.17 3.00
N GLY A 130 -14.89 -7.94 4.22
CA GLY A 130 -14.90 -8.93 5.30
C GLY A 130 -15.70 -10.18 4.92
N ALA A 131 -16.93 -9.98 4.41
CA ALA A 131 -17.77 -11.09 3.94
C ALA A 131 -17.09 -11.93 2.84
N LEU A 132 -16.34 -11.30 1.94
CA LEU A 132 -15.56 -12.01 0.92
C LEU A 132 -14.34 -12.73 1.52
N ALA A 133 -13.59 -12.08 2.41
CA ALA A 133 -12.41 -12.65 3.06
C ALA A 133 -12.75 -13.93 3.84
N GLU A 134 -13.90 -13.94 4.51
CA GLU A 134 -14.38 -15.07 5.32
C GLU A 134 -15.12 -16.16 4.51
N SER A 135 -15.46 -15.87 3.24
CA SER A 135 -16.17 -16.82 2.38
C SER A 135 -15.33 -18.04 1.97
N SER A 136 -15.99 -19.09 1.46
CA SER A 136 -15.34 -20.21 0.76
C SER A 136 -15.00 -19.89 -0.72
N GLY A 137 -14.86 -18.62 -1.07
CA GLY A 137 -14.55 -18.17 -2.43
C GLY A 137 -13.12 -18.52 -2.90
N PRO A 138 -12.76 -18.17 -4.14
CA PRO A 138 -11.43 -18.40 -4.68
C PRO A 138 -10.34 -17.80 -3.78
N PRO A 139 -9.28 -18.54 -3.44
CA PRO A 139 -8.31 -18.11 -2.44
C PRO A 139 -7.57 -16.82 -2.83
N GLU A 140 -7.37 -16.58 -4.13
CA GLU A 140 -6.78 -15.33 -4.65
C GLU A 140 -7.66 -14.11 -4.34
N LEU A 141 -8.98 -14.24 -4.57
CA LEU A 141 -9.93 -13.17 -4.27
C LEU A 141 -10.04 -12.94 -2.76
N ARG A 142 -9.96 -14.00 -1.95
CA ARG A 142 -9.98 -13.85 -0.48
C ARG A 142 -8.72 -13.12 0.02
N ALA A 143 -7.54 -13.45 -0.49
CA ALA A 143 -6.31 -12.75 -0.12
C ALA A 143 -6.38 -11.27 -0.52
N GLN A 144 -6.86 -10.98 -1.73
CA GLN A 144 -7.05 -9.61 -2.19
C GLN A 144 -8.09 -8.85 -1.37
N ALA A 145 -9.21 -9.49 -1.02
CA ALA A 145 -10.24 -8.92 -0.16
C ALA A 145 -9.69 -8.64 1.24
N THR A 146 -8.95 -9.57 1.83
CA THR A 146 -8.30 -9.42 3.14
C THR A 146 -7.30 -8.27 3.14
N TYR A 147 -6.56 -8.08 2.05
CA TYR A 147 -5.68 -6.92 1.88
C TYR A 147 -6.45 -5.60 1.95
N PHE A 148 -7.47 -5.41 1.12
CA PHE A 148 -8.27 -4.18 1.16
C PHE A 148 -9.05 -4.02 2.47
N TRP A 149 -9.42 -5.13 3.11
CA TRP A 149 -10.05 -5.12 4.42
C TRP A 149 -9.09 -4.63 5.51
N GLY A 150 -7.81 -4.99 5.42
CA GLY A 150 -6.73 -4.43 6.23
C GLY A 150 -6.54 -2.94 5.98
N LEU A 151 -6.48 -2.51 4.73
CA LEU A 151 -6.41 -1.08 4.39
C LEU A 151 -7.61 -0.29 4.90
N THR A 152 -8.80 -0.87 4.83
CA THR A 152 -10.03 -0.26 5.35
C THR A 152 -9.94 -0.08 6.86
N ALA A 153 -9.48 -1.08 7.61
CA ALA A 153 -9.19 -0.93 9.04
C ALA A 153 -8.16 0.16 9.31
N MET A 154 -7.08 0.27 8.52
CA MET A 154 -6.11 1.36 8.68
C MET A 154 -6.79 2.72 8.55
N ARG A 155 -7.65 2.90 7.54
CA ARG A 155 -8.38 4.15 7.28
C ARG A 155 -9.41 4.50 8.35
N ARG A 156 -9.85 3.51 9.13
CA ARG A 156 -10.72 3.69 10.30
C ARG A 156 -9.96 3.96 11.60
N GLY A 157 -8.62 3.92 11.58
CA GLY A 157 -7.78 4.02 12.78
C GLY A 157 -7.65 2.71 13.57
N GLU A 158 -8.16 1.59 13.03
CA GLU A 158 -8.11 0.28 13.66
C GLU A 158 -6.77 -0.43 13.34
N HIS A 159 -5.64 0.17 13.75
CA HIS A 159 -4.31 -0.27 13.28
C HIS A 159 -3.95 -1.70 13.69
N ARG A 160 -4.36 -2.15 14.88
CA ARG A 160 -4.17 -3.54 15.32
C ARG A 160 -4.88 -4.52 14.39
N ALA A 161 -6.17 -4.28 14.11
CA ALA A 161 -6.95 -5.11 13.20
C ALA A 161 -6.37 -5.08 11.77
N ALA A 162 -5.89 -3.92 11.33
CA ALA A 162 -5.20 -3.80 10.04
C ALA A 162 -3.92 -4.65 10.00
N LYS A 163 -3.09 -4.58 11.05
CA LYS A 163 -1.86 -5.39 11.16
C LYS A 163 -2.20 -6.88 11.09
N GLU A 164 -3.15 -7.34 11.89
CA GLU A 164 -3.57 -8.76 11.92
C GLU A 164 -4.05 -9.23 10.54
N ARG A 165 -4.90 -8.46 9.86
CA ARG A 165 -5.40 -8.79 8.52
C ARG A 165 -4.29 -8.83 7.47
N LEU A 166 -3.40 -7.83 7.46
CA LEU A 166 -2.29 -7.76 6.51
C LEU A 166 -1.25 -8.87 6.76
N ALA A 167 -1.00 -9.21 8.03
CA ALA A 167 -0.15 -10.34 8.40
C ALA A 167 -0.76 -11.67 7.94
N ALA A 168 -2.07 -11.88 8.15
CA ALA A 168 -2.78 -13.07 7.67
C ALA A 168 -2.68 -13.26 6.15
N VAL A 169 -2.69 -12.15 5.38
CA VAL A 169 -2.41 -12.20 3.94
C VAL A 169 -1.00 -12.75 3.74
N VAL A 170 0.04 -12.13 4.29
CA VAL A 170 1.44 -12.57 4.16
C VAL A 170 1.63 -14.03 4.57
N ASP A 171 1.08 -14.45 5.71
CA ASP A 171 1.25 -15.79 6.29
C ASP A 171 0.55 -16.88 5.47
N SER A 172 -0.46 -16.52 4.67
CA SER A 172 -1.12 -17.46 3.76
C SER A 172 -0.23 -17.92 2.59
N GLY A 173 0.96 -17.34 2.42
CA GLY A 173 1.88 -17.65 1.32
C GLY A 173 1.35 -17.26 -0.06
N TRP A 174 0.40 -16.32 -0.10
CA TRP A 174 -0.19 -15.76 -1.31
C TRP A 174 0.86 -15.18 -2.28
N ASP A 175 1.98 -14.66 -1.76
CA ASP A 175 3.09 -14.08 -2.53
C ASP A 175 3.80 -15.10 -3.43
N LYS A 176 3.73 -16.39 -3.09
CA LYS A 176 4.24 -17.49 -3.92
C LYS A 176 3.35 -17.81 -5.12
N ARG A 177 2.15 -17.22 -5.22
CA ARG A 177 1.19 -17.45 -6.31
C ARG A 177 1.39 -16.37 -7.38
N GLN A 178 1.66 -16.81 -8.62
CA GLN A 178 2.10 -15.94 -9.73
C GLN A 178 1.23 -14.70 -10.00
N GLY A 179 -0.07 -14.73 -9.69
CA GLY A 179 -1.00 -13.64 -10.02
C GLY A 179 -0.85 -12.37 -9.18
N LEU A 180 -0.13 -12.43 -8.05
CA LEU A 180 -0.15 -11.37 -7.04
C LEU A 180 1.24 -10.88 -6.60
N ALA A 181 2.30 -11.38 -7.23
CA ALA A 181 3.68 -10.98 -6.94
C ALA A 181 3.91 -9.46 -7.07
N ASN A 182 3.20 -8.79 -7.98
CA ASN A 182 3.36 -7.36 -8.24
C ASN A 182 2.88 -6.47 -7.09
N ILE A 183 1.95 -6.94 -6.26
CA ILE A 183 1.42 -6.17 -5.11
C ILE A 183 2.09 -6.58 -3.79
N ALA A 184 3.00 -7.56 -3.81
CA ALA A 184 3.73 -8.01 -2.61
C ALA A 184 4.49 -6.87 -1.92
N PRO A 185 5.26 -6.01 -2.63
CA PRO A 185 5.92 -4.89 -1.99
C PRO A 185 4.96 -3.95 -1.25
N GLU A 186 3.77 -3.76 -1.82
CA GLU A 186 2.73 -2.87 -1.28
C GLU A 186 2.12 -3.44 0.01
N ILE A 187 1.75 -4.72 0.02
CA ILE A 187 1.23 -5.39 1.21
C ILE A 187 2.25 -5.37 2.36
N HIS A 188 3.52 -5.67 2.04
CA HIS A 188 4.58 -5.61 3.05
C HIS A 188 4.79 -4.18 3.58
N ALA A 189 4.75 -3.16 2.72
CA ALA A 189 4.88 -1.77 3.13
C ALA A 189 3.73 -1.34 4.04
N PHE A 190 2.48 -1.65 3.69
CA PHE A 190 1.32 -1.33 4.54
C PHE A 190 1.34 -2.07 5.87
N LEU A 191 1.86 -3.30 5.91
CA LEU A 191 2.04 -4.04 7.17
C LEU A 191 3.09 -3.37 8.07
N VAL A 192 4.19 -2.85 7.50
CA VAL A 192 5.16 -2.03 8.23
C VAL A 192 4.50 -0.75 8.76
N ILE A 193 3.72 -0.04 7.94
CA ILE A 193 3.01 1.18 8.35
C ILE A 193 2.02 0.86 9.47
N ALA A 194 1.22 -0.21 9.35
CA ALA A 194 0.27 -0.62 10.38
C ALA A 194 0.98 -0.94 11.71
N SER A 195 2.11 -1.66 11.66
CA SER A 195 2.92 -1.96 12.85
C SER A 195 3.49 -0.70 13.50
N ALA A 196 4.00 0.25 12.70
CA ALA A 196 4.52 1.52 13.20
C ALA A 196 3.42 2.39 13.84
N LEU A 197 2.22 2.43 13.24
CA LEU A 197 1.08 3.18 13.77
C LEU A 197 0.56 2.58 15.08
N GLU A 198 0.52 1.25 15.19
CA GLU A 198 0.20 0.57 16.45
C GLU A 198 1.25 0.85 17.56
N GLY A 199 2.47 1.24 17.17
CA GLY A 199 3.58 1.51 18.10
C GLY A 199 4.56 0.35 18.25
N ASP A 200 4.38 -0.76 17.53
CA ASP A 200 5.33 -1.87 17.49
C ASP A 200 6.47 -1.56 16.51
N LEU A 201 7.37 -0.67 16.92
CA LEU A 201 8.54 -0.27 16.15
C LEU A 201 9.53 -1.43 15.93
N GLY A 202 9.57 -2.39 16.85
CA GLY A 202 10.42 -3.57 16.73
C GLY A 202 9.98 -4.47 15.58
N GLU A 203 8.69 -4.79 15.51
CA GLU A 203 8.12 -5.52 14.39
C GLU A 203 8.24 -4.75 13.07
N ALA A 204 7.90 -3.47 13.07
CA ALA A 204 8.00 -2.61 11.89
C ALA A 204 9.42 -2.59 11.32
N GLY A 205 10.43 -2.42 12.17
CA GLY A 205 11.85 -2.45 11.79
C GLY A 205 12.29 -3.80 11.22
N ARG A 206 11.96 -4.92 11.88
CA ARG A 206 12.29 -6.27 11.38
C ARG A 206 11.69 -6.53 9.99
N ARG A 207 10.43 -6.13 9.79
CA ARG A 207 9.74 -6.28 8.50
C ARG A 207 10.31 -5.36 7.42
N LEU A 208 10.72 -4.14 7.78
CA LEU A 208 11.40 -3.22 6.88
C LEU A 208 12.73 -3.80 6.37
N GLU A 209 13.56 -4.37 7.27
CA GLU A 209 14.80 -5.03 6.84
C GLU A 209 14.55 -6.27 5.98
N ALA A 210 13.50 -7.06 6.31
CA ALA A 210 13.13 -8.22 5.52
C ALA A 210 12.71 -7.83 4.08
N GLY A 211 11.95 -6.74 3.92
CA GLY A 211 11.57 -6.26 2.59
C GLY A 211 12.73 -5.65 1.81
N ARG A 212 13.69 -4.98 2.46
CA ARG A 212 14.93 -4.54 1.81
C ARG A 212 15.73 -5.73 1.25
N ARG A 213 15.86 -6.82 2.01
CA ARG A 213 16.51 -8.06 1.53
C ARG A 213 15.81 -8.68 0.31
N ARG A 214 14.50 -8.49 0.17
CA ARG A 214 13.69 -8.93 -0.98
C ARG A 214 13.68 -7.93 -2.15
N ASN A 215 14.50 -6.88 -2.09
CA ASN A 215 14.57 -5.80 -3.08
C ASN A 215 13.25 -5.03 -3.27
N PHE A 216 12.37 -5.02 -2.26
CA PHE A 216 11.16 -4.18 -2.27
C PHE A 216 11.46 -2.69 -2.08
N ALA A 217 12.72 -2.34 -1.76
CA ALA A 217 13.18 -0.97 -1.52
C ALA A 217 12.98 -0.02 -2.73
N ARG A 218 12.74 -0.56 -3.92
CA ARG A 218 12.46 0.23 -5.13
C ARG A 218 10.98 0.56 -5.31
N ALA A 219 10.08 -0.08 -4.56
CA ALA A 219 8.65 0.18 -4.66
C ALA A 219 8.33 1.55 -4.05
N PRO A 220 7.54 2.42 -4.71
CA PRO A 220 7.26 3.78 -4.23
C PRO A 220 6.68 3.81 -2.80
N VAL A 221 5.75 2.89 -2.52
CA VAL A 221 5.12 2.75 -1.19
C VAL A 221 6.11 2.39 -0.07
N TRP A 222 7.30 1.87 -0.41
CA TRP A 222 8.33 1.53 0.55
C TRP A 222 8.94 2.76 1.23
N PHE A 223 9.07 3.88 0.49
CA PHE A 223 9.53 5.16 1.05
C PHE A 223 8.57 5.65 2.15
N VAL A 224 7.27 5.45 1.94
CA VAL A 224 6.24 5.82 2.92
C VAL A 224 6.36 4.96 4.17
N ALA A 225 6.55 3.65 4.03
CA ALA A 225 6.76 2.76 5.16
C ALA A 225 8.00 3.13 6.00
N GLU A 226 9.12 3.42 5.34
CA GLU A 226 10.33 3.88 6.02
C GLU A 226 10.12 5.22 6.74
N ALA A 227 9.43 6.17 6.11
CA ALA A 227 9.10 7.46 6.72
C ALA A 227 8.24 7.29 7.99
N PHE A 228 7.24 6.41 7.96
CA PHE A 228 6.41 6.11 9.15
C PHE A 228 7.22 5.51 10.29
N VAL A 229 8.16 4.60 10.00
CA VAL A 229 9.03 4.00 11.02
C VAL A 229 9.94 5.04 11.65
N LEU A 230 10.59 5.89 10.85
CA LEU A 230 11.46 6.96 11.37
C LEU A 230 10.67 7.98 12.20
N ALA A 231 9.51 8.40 11.70
CA ALA A 231 8.65 9.36 12.38
C ALA A 231 8.12 8.81 13.71
N ARG A 232 7.60 7.57 13.74
CA ARG A 232 7.07 6.96 14.97
C ARG A 232 8.16 6.65 15.98
N GLY A 233 9.39 6.42 15.54
CA GLY A 233 10.57 6.29 16.40
C GLY A 233 11.22 7.63 16.78
N GLU A 234 10.58 8.77 16.50
CA GLU A 234 11.05 10.12 16.85
C GLU A 234 12.43 10.47 16.26
N ARG A 235 12.81 9.80 15.17
CA ARG A 235 14.08 10.03 14.44
C ARG A 235 13.90 11.14 13.41
N TRP A 236 13.50 12.32 13.88
CA TRP A 236 13.05 13.43 13.02
C TRP A 236 14.13 13.92 12.05
N ARG A 237 15.39 14.06 12.49
CA ARG A 237 16.50 14.46 11.60
C ARG A 237 16.72 13.46 10.48
N GLU A 238 16.76 12.17 10.82
CA GLU A 238 16.96 11.11 9.83
C GLU A 238 15.81 11.01 8.84
N LEU A 239 14.58 11.28 9.28
CA LEU A 239 13.43 11.39 8.40
C LEU A 239 13.60 12.52 7.39
N ILE A 240 13.96 13.73 7.82
CA ILE A 240 14.20 14.88 6.92
C ILE A 240 15.35 14.56 5.95
N ASP A 241 16.49 14.08 6.45
CA ASP A 241 17.62 13.70 5.61
C ASP A 241 17.28 12.62 4.58
N MET A 242 16.41 11.67 4.95
CA MET A 242 15.93 10.63 4.02
C MET A 242 15.03 11.21 2.94
N LEU A 243 14.08 12.07 3.31
CA LEU A 243 13.16 12.72 2.36
C LEU A 243 13.91 13.65 1.40
N ASP A 244 14.89 14.42 1.89
CA ASP A 244 15.67 15.35 1.07
C ASP A 244 16.61 14.62 0.12
N ARG A 245 17.33 13.60 0.59
CA ARG A 245 18.23 12.81 -0.27
C ARG A 245 17.50 12.04 -1.37
N ARG A 246 16.21 11.76 -1.18
CA ARG A 246 15.40 10.93 -2.07
C ARG A 246 14.25 11.70 -2.73
N SER A 247 14.24 13.04 -2.65
CA SER A 247 13.14 13.87 -3.12
C SER A 247 12.78 13.60 -4.59
N ALA A 248 13.77 13.63 -5.49
CA ALA A 248 13.56 13.35 -6.91
C ALA A 248 12.95 11.96 -7.16
N ALA A 249 13.47 10.93 -6.48
CA ALA A 249 12.94 9.56 -6.61
C ALA A 249 11.51 9.44 -6.03
N ILE A 250 11.20 10.20 -4.98
CA ILE A 250 9.86 10.23 -4.37
C ILE A 250 8.87 10.96 -5.29
N GLU A 251 9.27 12.09 -5.89
CA GLU A 251 8.44 12.87 -6.81
C GLU A 251 8.10 12.10 -8.09
N ASP A 252 9.07 11.37 -8.65
CA ASP A 252 8.84 10.54 -9.83
C ASP A 252 7.95 9.31 -9.55
N ALA A 253 8.05 8.76 -8.34
CA ALA A 253 7.47 7.45 -8.01
C ALA A 253 6.11 7.56 -7.28
N ILE A 254 5.87 8.64 -6.55
CA ILE A 254 4.74 8.78 -5.63
C ILE A 254 3.91 10.00 -5.99
N VAL A 255 2.62 9.79 -6.20
CA VAL A 255 1.66 10.88 -6.45
C VAL A 255 0.45 10.80 -5.52
N GLY A 256 -0.28 11.91 -5.42
CA GLY A 256 -1.60 11.95 -4.78
C GLY A 256 -1.55 11.74 -3.26
N THR A 257 -2.21 10.69 -2.77
CA THR A 257 -2.42 10.50 -1.32
C THR A 257 -1.14 10.20 -0.56
N LEU A 258 -0.26 9.38 -1.14
CA LEU A 258 0.97 8.94 -0.49
C LEU A 258 1.97 10.09 -0.36
N MET A 259 2.09 10.95 -1.40
CA MET A 259 2.91 12.15 -1.34
C MET A 259 2.46 13.07 -0.20
N ARG A 260 1.14 13.31 -0.10
CA ARG A 260 0.56 14.12 0.99
C ARG A 260 0.80 13.54 2.39
N GLN A 261 0.97 12.21 2.51
CA GLN A 261 1.35 11.60 3.79
C GLN A 261 2.82 11.91 4.11
N LEU A 262 3.72 11.81 3.14
CA LEU A 262 5.12 12.19 3.32
C LEU A 262 5.26 13.68 3.67
N ASP A 263 4.51 14.54 2.99
CA ASP A 263 4.39 15.97 3.29
C ASP A 263 3.95 16.22 4.73
N LEU A 264 2.91 15.51 5.20
CA LEU A 264 2.44 15.60 6.57
C LEU A 264 3.50 15.13 7.58
N LEU A 265 4.22 14.04 7.28
CA LEU A 265 5.30 13.54 8.13
C LEU A 265 6.49 14.50 8.16
N ARG A 266 6.84 15.12 7.03
CA ARG A 266 7.88 16.17 6.92
C ARG A 266 7.50 17.38 7.75
N ALA A 267 6.27 17.86 7.60
CA ALA A 267 5.71 18.97 8.35
C ALA A 267 5.76 18.72 9.87
N LEU A 268 5.33 17.53 10.31
CA LEU A 268 5.42 17.12 11.70
C LEU A 268 6.89 17.11 12.19
N ALA A 269 7.80 16.51 11.43
CA ALA A 269 9.21 16.40 11.80
C ALA A 269 9.88 17.78 11.96
N LEU A 270 9.59 18.72 11.06
CA LEU A 270 10.08 20.10 11.15
C LEU A 270 9.54 20.77 12.42
N ALA A 271 8.24 20.63 12.73
CA ALA A 271 7.66 21.20 13.93
C ALA A 271 8.30 20.63 15.23
N GLN A 272 8.60 19.34 15.26
CA GLN A 272 9.28 18.70 16.39
C GLN A 272 10.73 19.19 16.55
N LEU A 273 11.44 19.43 15.45
CA LEU A 273 12.80 19.98 15.48
C LEU A 273 12.83 21.47 15.86
N ALA A 274 11.83 22.25 15.43
CA ALA A 274 11.74 23.68 15.71
C ALA A 274 11.48 23.97 17.20
N GLY A 275 10.62 23.17 17.85
CA GLY A 275 10.30 23.29 19.27
C GLY A 275 11.52 23.16 20.20
N ASP A 276 12.59 22.51 19.72
CA ASP A 276 13.77 22.20 20.51
C ASP A 276 14.83 23.33 20.51
N ARG A 277 14.85 24.22 19.49
CA ARG A 277 15.77 25.38 19.47
C ARG A 277 15.67 26.38 18.29
N TYR A 278 14.61 26.44 17.49
CA TYR A 278 14.62 27.27 16.27
C TYR A 278 13.37 28.14 16.09
N ARG A 279 13.55 29.46 16.24
CA ARG A 279 12.61 30.51 15.81
C ARG A 279 13.00 30.91 14.39
N VAL A 280 12.37 30.33 13.38
CA VAL A 280 12.54 30.80 12.00
C VAL A 280 11.18 31.09 11.39
N ALA A 281 10.95 32.37 11.08
CA ALA A 281 9.75 32.85 10.40
C ALA A 281 9.54 32.13 9.05
N ASP A 282 10.62 31.71 8.39
CA ASP A 282 10.63 30.98 7.12
C ASP A 282 9.99 29.58 7.22
N GLU A 283 10.13 28.90 8.37
CA GLU A 283 9.56 27.55 8.56
C GLU A 283 8.04 27.57 8.65
N SER A 284 7.45 28.64 9.19
CA SER A 284 5.98 28.81 9.23
C SER A 284 5.37 28.94 7.83
N GLN A 285 6.11 29.58 6.89
CA GLN A 285 5.69 29.73 5.51
C GLN A 285 5.81 28.41 4.73
N LEU A 286 6.88 27.66 4.99
CA LEU A 286 7.10 26.34 4.42
C LEU A 286 6.09 25.32 4.94
N LEU A 287 5.77 25.36 6.24
CA LEU A 287 4.70 24.56 6.81
C LEU A 287 3.36 24.92 6.17
N GLY A 288 3.04 26.21 6.08
CA GLY A 288 1.80 26.68 5.46
C GLY A 288 1.66 26.36 3.97
N SER A 289 2.76 26.16 3.22
CA SER A 289 2.71 25.71 1.82
C SER A 289 2.44 24.21 1.73
N VAL A 290 3.12 23.40 2.54
CA VAL A 290 2.95 21.94 2.61
C VAL A 290 1.52 21.57 3.04
N LEU A 291 0.96 22.29 4.02
CA LEU A 291 -0.38 22.00 4.52
C LEU A 291 -1.52 22.50 3.61
N ARG A 292 -1.27 23.51 2.74
CA ARG A 292 -2.31 24.21 1.95
C ARG A 292 -3.13 23.32 1.00
N GLY A 293 -2.61 22.14 0.65
CA GLY A 293 -3.28 21.17 -0.21
C GLY A 293 -4.06 20.06 0.51
N MET A 294 -3.96 19.96 1.85
CA MET A 294 -4.54 18.87 2.61
C MET A 294 -6.02 19.13 2.94
N LYS A 295 -6.88 18.19 2.58
CA LYS A 295 -8.31 18.25 2.92
C LYS A 295 -8.49 17.85 4.38
N TYR A 296 -9.30 18.60 5.11
CA TYR A 296 -9.71 18.28 6.49
C TYR A 296 -10.24 16.84 6.58
N GLY A 297 -9.91 16.15 7.68
CA GLY A 297 -10.44 14.82 7.96
C GLY A 297 -9.74 13.66 7.22
N ARG A 298 -8.99 13.93 6.14
CA ARG A 298 -8.44 12.88 5.26
C ARG A 298 -7.43 11.96 5.95
N PHE A 299 -6.73 12.49 6.95
CA PHE A 299 -5.66 11.79 7.66
C PHE A 299 -5.99 11.57 9.15
N ASP A 300 -7.25 11.73 9.54
CA ASP A 300 -7.70 11.56 10.93
C ASP A 300 -7.32 10.20 11.52
N TYR A 301 -7.29 9.17 10.68
CA TYR A 301 -6.88 7.83 11.09
C TYR A 301 -5.44 7.78 11.62
N LEU A 302 -4.53 8.66 11.17
CA LEU A 302 -3.17 8.75 11.70
C LEU A 302 -3.16 9.29 13.14
N ALA A 303 -4.07 10.22 13.45
CA ALA A 303 -4.20 10.83 14.76
C ALA A 303 -4.90 9.93 15.79
N SER A 304 -5.52 8.83 15.35
CA SER A 304 -6.28 7.93 16.24
C SER A 304 -5.41 7.23 17.28
N SER A 305 -4.21 6.78 16.90
CA SER A 305 -3.26 6.05 17.76
C SER A 305 -1.96 6.80 18.04
N TRP A 306 -1.79 7.99 17.45
CA TRP A 306 -0.55 8.76 17.54
C TRP A 306 -0.82 10.13 18.18
N PRO A 307 -0.65 10.26 19.51
CA PRO A 307 -0.97 11.50 20.23
C PRO A 307 -0.23 12.73 19.71
N VAL A 308 1.06 12.60 19.41
CA VAL A 308 1.89 13.69 18.87
C VAL A 308 1.36 14.18 17.52
N MET A 309 1.01 13.26 16.61
CA MET A 309 0.38 13.60 15.33
C MET A 309 -0.99 14.25 15.53
N ARG A 310 -1.80 13.76 16.48
CA ARG A 310 -3.11 14.34 16.80
C ARG A 310 -2.98 15.79 17.25
N GLU A 311 -2.06 16.08 18.15
CA GLU A 311 -1.84 17.44 18.65
C GLU A 311 -1.33 18.38 17.56
N PHE A 312 -0.39 17.91 16.75
CA PHE A 312 0.07 18.63 15.57
C PHE A 312 -1.06 18.92 14.57
N MET A 313 -1.90 17.93 14.27
CA MET A 313 -3.04 18.10 13.37
C MET A 313 -4.10 19.04 13.95
N ARG A 314 -4.30 19.02 15.28
CA ARG A 314 -5.23 19.92 15.97
C ARG A 314 -4.77 21.37 15.91
N SER A 315 -3.50 21.65 16.22
CA SER A 315 -2.95 23.02 16.22
C SER A 315 -2.95 23.68 14.83
N HIS A 316 -2.97 22.88 13.77
CA HIS A 316 -3.04 23.34 12.38
C HIS A 316 -4.44 23.15 11.76
N ALA A 317 -5.47 22.92 12.59
CA ALA A 317 -6.87 22.77 12.18
C ALA A 317 -7.12 21.67 11.13
N MET A 318 -6.28 20.65 11.01
CA MET A 318 -6.39 19.61 9.98
C MET A 318 -7.38 18.49 10.31
N LEU A 319 -7.75 18.33 11.58
CA LEU A 319 -8.65 17.29 12.04
C LEU A 319 -10.08 17.52 11.54
N GLY A 320 -10.77 16.45 11.17
CA GLY A 320 -12.19 16.50 10.82
C GLY A 320 -13.09 16.80 12.03
N PRO A 321 -14.34 17.25 11.79
CA PRO A 321 -15.30 17.58 12.85
C PRO A 321 -15.51 16.44 13.86
N THR A 322 -15.53 15.20 13.38
CA THR A 322 -15.74 14.00 14.19
C THR A 322 -14.65 13.78 15.24
N MET A 323 -13.38 14.03 14.88
CA MET A 323 -12.25 13.88 15.81
C MET A 323 -12.15 15.03 16.81
N LEU A 324 -12.60 16.23 16.44
CA LEU A 324 -12.67 17.36 17.35
C LEU A 324 -13.71 17.11 18.47
N ALA A 325 -14.87 16.52 18.12
CA ALA A 325 -15.89 16.15 19.09
C ALA A 325 -15.42 15.07 20.08
N ALA A 326 -14.70 14.05 19.60
CA ALA A 326 -14.19 12.95 20.43
C ALA A 326 -13.18 13.39 21.51
N GLY A 327 -12.43 14.48 21.25
CA GLY A 327 -11.49 15.04 22.24
C GLY A 327 -12.12 15.98 23.26
N SER A 328 -13.40 16.33 23.09
CA SER A 328 -14.10 17.32 23.93
C SER A 328 -15.07 16.68 24.92
N ALA A 329 -15.26 15.36 24.86
CA ALA A 329 -16.02 14.64 25.87
C ALA A 329 -15.22 14.69 27.19
N PRO A 330 -15.71 15.38 28.23
CA PRO A 330 -15.06 15.36 29.52
C PRO A 330 -14.99 13.91 29.99
N ASP A 331 -13.84 13.51 30.52
CA ASP A 331 -13.62 12.23 31.19
C ASP A 331 -14.59 12.17 32.38
N SER A 332 -15.85 11.82 32.11
CA SER A 332 -16.91 11.76 33.09
C SER A 332 -16.60 10.54 33.94
N GLY A 333 -15.91 10.81 35.05
CA GLY A 333 -15.44 9.89 36.07
C GLY A 333 -16.16 8.55 36.04
N ARG A 334 -15.43 7.52 35.61
CA ARG A 334 -15.81 6.14 35.85
C ARG A 334 -15.81 5.95 37.38
N PRO A 335 -16.96 5.68 38.03
CA PRO A 335 -16.95 5.40 39.45
C PRO A 335 -16.15 4.12 39.68
N GLU A 336 -15.12 4.20 40.54
CA GLU A 336 -14.41 3.00 40.98
C GLU A 336 -15.40 2.09 41.73
N PRO A 337 -15.49 0.80 41.35
CA PRO A 337 -16.24 -0.16 42.16
C PRO A 337 -15.48 -0.37 43.47
N SER A 338 -16.16 -0.05 44.58
CA SER A 338 -15.71 -0.32 45.96
C SER A 338 -15.72 -1.82 46.26
#